data_AF-A0A402AVJ1-F1
#
_entry.id   AF-A0A402AVJ1-F1
#
_cell.length_a   1.000
_cell.length_b   1.000
_cell.length_c   1.000
_cell.angle_alpha   90.00
_cell.angle_beta   90.00
_cell.angle_gamma   90.00
#
_symmetry.space_group_name_H-M   'P 1'
#
loop_
_entity.id
_entity.type
_entity.pdbx_description
1 polymer ?
#
loop_
_entity_poly.entity_id
_entity_poly.type
_entity_poly.pdbx_seq_one_letter_code
_entity_poly.pdbx_strand_id
1 'polypeptide(L)'
;MSYVKQSFWAGVTFTDLDDLNRQAHRWCERINSRVHRTTHARPVDRLEVEKLQPLPQAFAWERFATEERKVTWDGYVSYDGVLYGLPGTLHLAGTTVQVRERKGVLTVWSQGQEVFAIEKRPRSQESVPHPEQWTGIPSASAIRRAGAPLGHQQQAPQVQSRALAEYDQYCGVSAGAEVGA
;
A
#
# COMPACT_ATOMS: atom_id res chain seq x y z
N MET A 1 -26.91 24.14 -8.29
CA MET A 1 -26.64 22.70 -8.44
C MET A 1 -27.89 21.83 -8.71
N SER A 2 -29.03 22.39 -9.16
CA SER A 2 -30.25 21.60 -9.42
C SER A 2 -30.38 21.12 -10.88
N TYR A 3 -29.78 21.82 -11.85
CA TYR A 3 -30.00 21.54 -13.28
C TYR A 3 -29.59 20.12 -13.69
N VAL A 4 -28.40 19.66 -13.27
CA VAL A 4 -27.94 18.29 -13.53
C VAL A 4 -28.85 17.28 -12.83
N LYS A 5 -29.21 17.51 -11.56
CA LYS A 5 -30.12 16.64 -10.78
C LYS A 5 -31.51 16.50 -11.42
N GLN A 6 -32.02 17.55 -12.04
CA GLN A 6 -33.35 17.56 -12.66
C GLN A 6 -33.35 17.06 -14.11
N SER A 7 -32.26 17.32 -14.84
CA SER A 7 -32.25 17.14 -16.31
C SER A 7 -31.38 15.99 -16.80
N PHE A 8 -30.33 15.62 -16.05
CA PHE A 8 -29.52 14.44 -16.37
C PHE A 8 -30.10 13.21 -15.68
N TRP A 9 -30.27 13.26 -14.35
CA TRP A 9 -30.64 12.07 -13.55
C TRP A 9 -32.06 11.54 -13.76
N ALA A 10 -32.95 12.32 -14.38
CA ALA A 10 -34.32 11.90 -14.64
C ALA A 10 -34.35 10.74 -15.65
N GLY A 11 -34.58 9.52 -15.15
CA GLY A 11 -34.69 8.30 -15.98
C GLY A 11 -33.36 7.65 -16.36
N VAL A 12 -32.26 7.97 -15.66
CA VAL A 12 -30.95 7.35 -15.90
C VAL A 12 -30.91 5.94 -15.32
N THR A 13 -30.58 4.98 -16.17
CA THR A 13 -30.27 3.59 -15.80
C THR A 13 -28.90 3.27 -16.40
N PHE A 14 -28.01 2.68 -15.60
CA PHE A 14 -26.63 2.38 -16.01
C PHE A 14 -26.18 1.05 -15.40
N THR A 15 -25.22 0.39 -16.05
CA THR A 15 -24.69 -0.92 -15.60
C THR A 15 -23.52 -0.79 -14.63
N ASP A 16 -22.66 0.21 -14.85
CA ASP A 16 -21.46 0.48 -14.08
C ASP A 16 -21.12 1.98 -14.13
N LEU A 17 -20.13 2.39 -13.34
CA LEU A 17 -19.71 3.78 -13.27
C LEU A 17 -19.17 4.31 -14.60
N ASP A 18 -18.52 3.46 -15.41
CA ASP A 18 -17.99 3.88 -16.70
C ASP A 18 -19.12 4.15 -17.69
N ASP A 19 -20.18 3.36 -17.64
CA ASP A 19 -21.40 3.58 -18.41
C ASP A 19 -22.09 4.88 -18.02
N LEU A 20 -22.25 5.12 -16.72
CA LEU A 20 -22.78 6.39 -16.22
C LEU A 20 -21.94 7.59 -16.71
N ASN A 21 -20.61 7.48 -16.67
CA ASN A 21 -19.71 8.53 -17.14
C ASN A 21 -19.88 8.77 -18.64
N ARG A 22 -19.95 7.71 -19.46
CA ARG A 22 -20.21 7.83 -20.91
C ARG A 22 -21.55 8.49 -21.18
N GLN A 23 -22.60 8.12 -20.45
CA GLN A 23 -23.92 8.75 -20.57
C GLN A 23 -23.89 10.24 -20.18
N ALA A 24 -23.19 10.60 -19.11
CA ALA A 24 -23.01 11.98 -18.68
C ALA A 24 -22.27 12.82 -19.72
N HIS A 25 -21.18 12.29 -20.30
CA HIS A 25 -20.45 12.96 -21.37
C HIS A 25 -21.33 13.24 -22.60
N ARG A 26 -22.06 12.23 -23.08
CA ARG A 26 -23.01 12.40 -24.19
C ARG A 26 -24.11 13.40 -23.87
N TRP A 27 -24.59 13.43 -22.63
CA TRP A 27 -25.57 14.42 -22.19
C TRP A 27 -25.00 15.84 -22.25
N CYS A 28 -23.77 16.06 -21.79
CA CYS A 28 -23.08 17.35 -21.87
C CYS A 28 -22.95 17.82 -23.34
N GLU A 29 -22.52 16.95 -24.25
CA GLU A 29 -22.42 17.26 -25.68
C GLU A 29 -23.78 17.67 -26.27
N ARG A 30 -24.84 16.95 -25.91
CA ARG A 30 -26.20 17.25 -26.35
C ARG A 30 -26.72 18.59 -25.82
N ILE A 31 -26.44 18.95 -24.58
CA ILE A 31 -26.85 20.24 -24.03
C ILE A 31 -26.03 21.39 -24.62
N ASN A 32 -24.71 21.20 -24.80
CA ASN A 32 -23.81 22.19 -25.37
C ASN A 32 -24.08 22.49 -26.85
N SER A 33 -24.74 21.57 -27.57
CA SER A 33 -25.14 21.76 -28.97
C SER A 33 -26.51 22.41 -29.15
N ARG A 34 -27.29 22.62 -28.08
CA ARG A 34 -28.61 23.28 -28.13
C ARG A 34 -28.48 24.79 -28.05
N VAL A 35 -29.41 25.50 -28.70
CA VAL A 35 -29.55 26.95 -28.53
C VAL A 35 -29.97 27.24 -27.09
N HIS A 36 -29.12 27.96 -26.37
CA HIS A 36 -29.40 28.28 -24.97
C HIS A 36 -30.35 29.48 -24.88
N ARG A 37 -31.35 29.39 -24.01
CA ARG A 37 -32.46 30.37 -23.92
C ARG A 37 -31.99 31.81 -23.65
N THR A 38 -30.98 31.98 -22.79
CA THR A 38 -30.51 33.32 -22.38
C THR A 38 -29.58 33.97 -23.39
N THR A 39 -28.80 33.17 -24.12
CA THR A 39 -27.76 33.69 -25.03
C THR A 39 -28.17 33.61 -26.49
N HIS A 40 -29.30 32.94 -26.79
CA HIS A 40 -29.80 32.68 -28.14
C HIS A 40 -28.77 32.06 -29.10
N ALA A 41 -27.72 31.46 -28.54
CA ALA A 41 -26.61 30.84 -29.26
C ALA A 41 -26.32 29.47 -28.66
N ARG A 42 -25.67 28.61 -29.46
CA ARG A 42 -25.21 27.30 -28.99
C ARG A 42 -23.91 27.51 -28.21
N PRO A 43 -23.77 26.98 -26.97
CA PRO A 43 -22.54 27.09 -26.20
C PRO A 43 -21.29 26.63 -26.97
N VAL A 44 -21.40 25.58 -27.78
CA VAL A 44 -20.29 25.08 -28.61
C VAL A 44 -19.78 26.11 -29.63
N ASP A 45 -20.69 26.84 -30.30
CA ASP A 45 -20.31 27.85 -31.29
C ASP A 45 -19.71 29.09 -30.60
N ARG A 46 -20.14 29.37 -29.35
CA ARG A 46 -19.63 30.49 -28.57
C ARG A 46 -18.22 30.23 -28.05
N LEU A 47 -17.91 28.99 -27.68
CA LEU A 47 -16.62 28.59 -27.14
C LEU A 47 -15.46 28.95 -28.07
N GLU A 48 -15.63 28.80 -29.39
CA GLU A 48 -14.60 29.13 -30.38
C GLU A 48 -14.29 30.63 -30.46
N VAL A 49 -15.26 31.49 -30.13
CA VAL A 49 -15.14 32.95 -30.19
C VAL A 49 -14.71 33.54 -28.84
N GLU A 50 -14.75 32.75 -27.78
CA GLU A 50 -14.33 33.17 -26.45
C GLU A 50 -12.81 33.37 -26.39
N LYS A 51 -12.39 34.58 -25.97
CA LYS A 51 -10.97 34.90 -25.74
C LYS A 51 -10.50 34.33 -24.41
N LEU A 52 -10.38 33.01 -24.35
CA LEU A 52 -9.89 32.32 -23.15
C LEU A 52 -8.43 32.70 -22.88
N GLN A 53 -8.09 32.84 -21.61
CA GLN A 53 -6.70 32.97 -21.20
C GLN A 53 -6.00 31.61 -21.33
N PRO A 54 -4.69 31.58 -21.64
CA PRO A 54 -3.93 30.35 -21.61
C PRO A 54 -4.01 29.71 -20.23
N LEU A 55 -3.97 28.38 -20.19
CA LEU A 55 -3.86 27.66 -18.93
C LEU A 55 -2.67 28.21 -18.13
N PRO A 56 -2.84 28.53 -16.83
CA PRO A 56 -1.72 28.96 -16.01
C PRO A 56 -0.59 27.93 -16.06
N GLN A 57 0.66 28.39 -16.05
CA GLN A 57 1.80 27.49 -15.97
C GLN A 57 1.68 26.57 -14.75
N ALA A 58 2.06 25.30 -14.92
CA ALA A 58 1.83 24.22 -13.97
C ALA A 58 2.26 24.56 -12.53
N PHE A 59 3.34 25.34 -12.38
CA PHE A 59 3.89 25.77 -11.10
C PHE A 59 2.87 26.48 -10.18
N ALA A 60 1.90 27.22 -10.73
CA ALA A 60 0.94 27.99 -9.93
C ALA A 60 0.00 27.10 -9.09
N TRP A 61 -0.23 25.85 -9.51
CA TRP A 61 -1.16 24.93 -8.86
C TRP A 61 -0.47 23.73 -8.23
N GLU A 62 0.77 23.46 -8.63
CA GLU A 62 1.57 22.33 -8.16
C GLU A 62 1.72 22.27 -6.63
N ARG A 63 1.77 23.43 -5.97
CA ARG A 63 1.80 23.47 -4.50
C ARG A 63 0.52 22.94 -3.86
N PHE A 64 -0.63 23.11 -4.49
CA PHE A 64 -1.92 22.61 -4.00
C PHE A 64 -2.18 21.16 -4.40
N ALA A 65 -1.50 20.65 -5.42
CA ALA A 65 -1.60 19.25 -5.86
C ALA A 65 -0.69 18.30 -5.06
N THR A 66 0.03 18.82 -4.07
CA THR A 66 0.97 18.03 -3.26
C THR A 66 0.33 17.68 -1.93
N GLU A 67 0.33 16.39 -1.60
CA GLU A 67 -0.22 15.87 -0.36
C GLU A 67 0.88 15.28 0.51
N GLU A 68 0.87 15.56 1.81
CA GLU A 68 1.79 14.92 2.74
C GLU A 68 1.24 13.55 3.15
N ARG A 69 2.03 12.50 2.95
CA ARG A 69 1.67 11.12 3.28
C ARG A 69 2.77 10.51 4.13
N LYS A 70 2.37 9.75 5.16
CA LYS A 70 3.31 8.99 5.98
C LYS A 70 3.64 7.67 5.31
N VAL A 71 4.93 7.36 5.18
CA VAL A 71 5.39 6.05 4.73
C VAL A 71 5.27 5.07 5.90
N THR A 72 4.65 3.92 5.66
CA THR A 72 4.54 2.87 6.67
C THR A 72 5.92 2.30 7.02
N TRP A 73 6.02 1.60 8.14
CA TRP A 73 7.26 0.91 8.50
C TRP A 73 7.63 -0.21 7.53
N ASP A 74 6.64 -0.76 6.83
CA ASP A 74 6.83 -1.75 5.77
C ASP A 74 7.24 -1.11 4.42
N GLY A 75 7.44 0.21 4.36
CA GLY A 75 7.93 0.91 3.17
C GLY A 75 6.85 1.22 2.13
N TYR A 76 5.58 1.32 2.53
CA TYR A 76 4.48 1.69 1.62
C TYR A 76 4.01 3.13 1.82
N VAL A 77 3.60 3.77 0.74
CA VAL A 77 2.85 5.03 0.77
C VAL A 77 1.43 4.79 0.26
N SER A 78 0.43 5.24 1.03
CA SER A 78 -0.97 5.16 0.60
C SER A 78 -1.34 6.39 -0.21
N TYR A 79 -1.94 6.20 -1.39
CA TYR A 79 -2.50 7.24 -2.23
C TYR A 79 -3.73 6.74 -2.98
N ASP A 80 -4.83 7.51 -2.95
CA ASP A 80 -6.11 7.16 -3.60
C ASP A 80 -6.61 5.73 -3.33
N GLY A 81 -6.41 5.24 -2.10
CA GLY A 81 -6.78 3.89 -1.68
C GLY A 81 -5.87 2.77 -2.18
N VAL A 82 -4.72 3.09 -2.80
CA VAL A 82 -3.71 2.13 -3.26
C VAL A 82 -2.44 2.26 -2.40
N LEU A 83 -1.81 1.14 -2.09
CA LEU A 83 -0.52 1.09 -1.40
C LEU A 83 0.61 0.93 -2.43
N TYR A 84 1.49 1.92 -2.52
CA TYR A 84 2.66 1.87 -3.39
C TYR A 84 3.90 1.58 -2.56
N GLY A 85 4.58 0.47 -2.85
CA GLY A 85 5.86 0.13 -2.24
C GLY A 85 6.94 1.09 -2.72
N LEU A 86 7.83 1.48 -1.82
CA LEU A 86 9.00 2.30 -2.13
C LEU A 86 10.26 1.43 -2.08
N PRO A 87 11.31 1.73 -2.87
CA PRO A 87 12.61 1.07 -2.74
C PRO A 87 13.18 1.21 -1.31
N GLY A 88 13.68 0.11 -0.75
CA GLY A 88 14.26 0.08 0.60
C GLY A 88 15.52 0.95 0.72
N THR A 89 16.25 1.13 -0.38
CA THR A 89 17.43 1.99 -0.51
C THR A 89 17.15 3.47 -0.22
N LEU A 90 15.88 3.91 -0.32
CA LEU A 90 15.50 5.29 -0.01
C LEU A 90 15.41 5.56 1.50
N HIS A 91 15.36 4.52 2.35
CA HIS A 91 15.28 4.64 3.81
C HIS A 91 14.16 5.60 4.31
N LEU A 92 13.00 5.58 3.64
CA LEU A 92 11.88 6.48 3.93
C LEU A 92 10.86 5.89 4.93
N ALA A 93 11.05 4.66 5.40
CA ALA A 93 10.11 4.00 6.32
C ALA A 93 9.88 4.84 7.59
N GLY A 94 8.60 5.07 7.93
CA GLY A 94 8.21 5.88 9.08
C GLY A 94 8.30 7.41 8.89
N THR A 95 8.84 7.88 7.77
CA THR A 95 8.97 9.32 7.46
C THR A 95 7.73 9.87 6.75
N THR A 96 7.56 11.20 6.77
CA THR A 96 6.54 11.90 5.98
C THR A 96 7.14 12.35 4.65
N VAL A 97 6.48 11.99 3.56
CA VAL A 97 6.86 12.35 2.19
C VAL A 97 5.77 13.19 1.54
N GLN A 98 6.15 13.92 0.51
CA GLN A 98 5.22 14.66 -0.33
C GLN A 98 4.89 13.81 -1.57
N VAL A 99 3.60 13.67 -1.87
CA VAL A 99 3.12 12.88 -3.00
C VAL A 99 2.33 13.79 -3.94
N ARG A 100 2.54 13.64 -5.24
CA ARG A 100 1.80 14.38 -6.27
C ARG A 100 1.43 13.45 -7.40
N GLU A 101 0.19 13.56 -7.85
CA GLU A 101 -0.24 12.94 -9.10
C GLU A 101 -0.20 13.98 -10.23
N ARG A 102 0.41 13.63 -11.37
CA ARG A 102 0.35 14.43 -12.59
C ARG A 102 0.27 13.53 -13.81
N LYS A 103 -0.78 13.73 -14.62
CA LYS A 103 -1.01 12.96 -15.87
C LYS A 103 -0.94 11.44 -15.66
N GLY A 104 -1.49 10.94 -14.55
CA GLY A 104 -1.48 9.51 -14.21
C GLY A 104 -0.16 8.99 -13.64
N VAL A 105 0.84 9.84 -13.40
CA VAL A 105 2.08 9.47 -12.72
C VAL A 105 2.04 9.99 -11.29
N LEU A 106 2.22 9.09 -10.34
CA LEU A 106 2.40 9.38 -8.93
C LEU A 106 3.89 9.54 -8.64
N THR A 107 4.28 10.74 -8.23
CA THR A 107 5.65 11.06 -7.87
C THR A 107 5.73 11.31 -6.37
N VAL A 108 6.84 10.89 -5.77
CA VAL A 108 7.14 11.03 -4.35
C VAL A 108 8.38 11.91 -4.19
N TRP A 109 8.27 12.89 -3.32
CA TRP A 109 9.35 13.80 -2.94
C TRP A 109 9.68 13.62 -1.46
N SER A 110 10.97 13.67 -1.17
CA SER A 110 11.51 13.77 0.19
C SER A 110 12.47 14.94 0.23
N GLN A 111 12.33 15.80 1.25
CA GLN A 111 13.20 16.98 1.44
C GLN A 111 13.32 17.89 0.19
N GLY A 112 12.24 18.00 -0.60
CA GLY A 112 12.20 18.81 -1.82
C GLY A 112 12.84 18.17 -3.06
N GLN A 113 13.35 16.94 -2.96
CA GLN A 113 13.89 16.18 -4.09
C GLN A 113 12.93 15.07 -4.51
N GLU A 114 12.80 14.87 -5.81
CA GLU A 114 12.07 13.73 -6.37
C GLU A 114 12.87 12.45 -6.12
N VAL A 115 12.26 11.49 -5.43
CA VAL A 115 12.92 10.24 -5.02
C VAL A 115 12.34 9.01 -5.67
N PHE A 116 11.09 9.07 -6.14
CA PHE A 116 10.40 7.93 -6.74
C PHE A 116 9.24 8.39 -7.62
N ALA A 117 8.98 7.66 -8.70
CA ALA A 117 7.83 7.88 -9.57
C ALA A 117 7.26 6.54 -10.05
N ILE A 118 5.93 6.43 -10.06
CA ILE A 118 5.22 5.22 -10.47
C ILE A 118 3.91 5.60 -11.17
N GLU A 119 3.44 4.77 -12.09
CA GLU A 119 2.12 4.95 -12.69
C GLU A 119 1.02 4.71 -11.64
N LYS A 120 0.05 5.63 -11.59
CA LYS A 120 -1.11 5.51 -10.70
C LYS A 120 -2.00 4.35 -11.15
N ARG A 121 -2.44 3.55 -10.19
CA ARG A 121 -3.44 2.51 -10.46
C ARG A 121 -4.85 3.10 -10.49
N PRO A 122 -5.71 2.67 -11.43
CA PRO A 122 -7.07 3.19 -11.58
C PRO A 122 -8.04 2.65 -10.51
N ARG A 123 -7.69 1.56 -9.81
CA ARG A 123 -8.57 0.86 -8.87
C ARG A 123 -8.04 1.01 -7.45
N SER A 124 -8.92 1.39 -6.53
CA SER A 124 -8.62 1.42 -5.09
C SER A 124 -8.57 0.00 -4.50
N GLN A 125 -7.94 -0.13 -3.32
CA GLN A 125 -7.73 -1.39 -2.59
C GLN A 125 -6.68 -2.34 -3.20
N GLU A 126 -5.77 -1.81 -4.02
CA GLU A 126 -4.64 -2.57 -4.55
C GLU A 126 -3.35 -2.29 -3.74
N SER A 127 -2.45 -3.26 -3.68
CA SER A 127 -1.08 -3.09 -3.19
C SER A 127 -0.10 -3.39 -4.32
N VAL A 128 0.76 -2.42 -4.62
CA VAL A 128 1.77 -2.46 -5.67
C VAL A 128 3.15 -2.53 -5.01
N PRO A 129 3.69 -3.73 -4.73
CA PRO A 129 5.02 -3.86 -4.13
C PRO A 129 6.10 -3.41 -5.11
N HIS A 130 7.18 -2.81 -4.59
CA HIS A 130 8.34 -2.47 -5.39
C HIS A 130 9.36 -3.63 -5.36
N PRO A 131 9.99 -4.00 -6.49
CA PRO A 131 10.97 -5.11 -6.52
C PRO A 131 12.12 -4.93 -5.52
N GLU A 132 12.57 -3.70 -5.34
CA GLU A 132 13.69 -3.36 -4.44
C GLU A 132 13.25 -2.90 -3.05
N GLN A 133 12.00 -3.17 -2.65
CA GLN A 133 11.46 -2.73 -1.37
C GLN A 133 12.26 -3.24 -0.17
N TRP A 134 12.81 -4.44 -0.28
CA TRP A 134 13.58 -5.10 0.79
C TRP A 134 15.09 -5.08 0.52
N THR A 135 15.55 -4.41 -0.54
CA THR A 135 16.98 -4.33 -0.87
C THR A 135 17.72 -3.60 0.24
N GLY A 136 18.76 -4.23 0.80
CA GLY A 136 19.55 -3.69 1.91
C GLY A 136 18.98 -3.97 3.30
N ILE A 137 17.76 -4.52 3.40
CA ILE A 137 17.15 -4.89 4.68
C ILE A 137 17.41 -6.39 4.93
N PRO A 138 18.15 -6.76 5.99
CA PRO A 138 18.38 -8.16 6.30
C PRO A 138 17.06 -8.83 6.68
N SER A 139 16.78 -9.99 6.08
CA SER A 139 15.59 -10.76 6.42
C SER A 139 15.63 -11.20 7.89
N ALA A 140 14.46 -11.40 8.50
CA ALA A 140 14.37 -11.90 9.87
C ALA A 140 15.12 -13.24 10.07
N SER A 141 15.25 -14.07 9.04
CA SER A 141 16.05 -15.30 9.08
C SER A 141 17.55 -15.04 8.98
N ALA A 142 17.98 -14.00 8.26
CA ALA A 142 19.38 -13.57 8.27
C ALA A 142 19.79 -13.01 9.64
N ILE A 143 18.93 -12.18 10.26
CA ILE A 143 19.15 -11.65 11.62
C ILE A 143 19.24 -12.79 12.64
N ARG A 144 18.31 -13.75 12.60
CA ARG A 144 18.34 -14.91 13.52
C ARG A 144 19.59 -15.78 13.36
N ARG A 145 20.12 -15.92 12.14
CA ARG A 145 21.36 -16.67 11.88
C ARG A 145 22.62 -15.94 12.33
N ALA A 146 22.57 -14.62 12.46
CA ALA A 146 23.70 -13.83 12.95
C ALA A 146 23.91 -13.96 14.47
N GLY A 147 22.91 -14.48 15.20
CA GLY A 147 23.06 -14.76 16.62
C GLY A 147 24.07 -15.89 16.85
N ALA A 148 25.18 -15.60 17.53
CA ALA A 148 26.07 -16.64 18.03
C ALA A 148 25.26 -17.55 18.98
N PRO A 149 25.30 -18.89 18.80
CA PRO A 149 24.60 -19.79 19.69
C PRO A 149 25.15 -19.60 21.11
N LEU A 150 24.29 -19.16 22.04
CA LEU A 150 24.64 -18.99 23.45
C LEU A 150 24.75 -20.34 24.18
N GLY A 151 23.99 -21.33 23.71
CA GLY A 151 23.98 -22.67 24.27
C GLY A 151 25.04 -23.56 23.62
N HIS A 152 25.81 -24.25 24.44
CA HIS A 152 26.70 -25.32 24.00
C HIS A 152 26.02 -26.65 24.28
N GLN A 153 25.85 -27.48 23.25
CA GLN A 153 25.37 -28.85 23.44
C GLN A 153 26.48 -29.66 24.12
N GLN A 154 26.28 -30.00 25.39
CA GLN A 154 27.14 -30.96 26.08
C GLN A 154 26.66 -32.38 25.75
N GLN A 155 27.60 -33.31 25.53
CA GLN A 155 27.25 -34.72 25.43
C GLN A 155 26.61 -35.18 26.73
N ALA A 156 25.54 -35.97 26.61
CA ALA A 156 24.94 -36.62 27.78
C ALA A 156 26.01 -37.46 28.49
N PRO A 157 26.15 -37.36 29.83
CA PRO A 157 27.10 -38.17 30.55
C PRO A 157 26.79 -39.65 30.30
N GLN A 158 27.82 -40.45 30.05
CA GLN A 158 27.63 -41.89 29.95
C GLN A 158 27.27 -42.43 31.33
N VAL A 159 25.98 -42.71 31.53
CA VAL A 159 25.47 -43.35 32.74
C VAL A 159 25.76 -44.84 32.62
N GLN A 160 26.57 -45.37 33.54
CA GLN A 160 26.79 -46.81 33.64
C GLN A 160 25.51 -47.45 34.17
N SER A 161 24.94 -48.41 33.42
CA SER A 161 23.89 -49.27 33.93
C SER A 161 24.53 -50.36 34.78
N ARG A 162 24.18 -50.41 36.08
CA ARG A 162 24.66 -51.42 37.03
C ARG A 162 23.52 -52.30 37.49
N ALA A 163 23.82 -53.54 37.85
CA ALA A 163 22.82 -54.46 38.40
C ALA A 163 22.28 -53.92 39.73
N LEU A 164 20.97 -54.02 39.95
CA LEU A 164 20.28 -53.46 41.11
C LEU A 164 20.87 -53.96 42.45
N ALA A 165 21.35 -55.21 42.46
CA ALA A 165 21.98 -55.86 43.61
C ALA A 165 23.21 -55.11 44.16
N GLU A 166 23.93 -54.34 43.33
CA GLU A 166 25.04 -53.51 43.82
C GLU A 166 24.54 -52.35 44.69
N TYR A 167 23.40 -51.75 44.35
CA TYR A 167 22.79 -50.70 45.18
C TYR A 167 22.22 -51.27 46.47
N ASP A 168 21.60 -52.45 46.40
CA ASP A 168 21.07 -53.15 47.58
C ASP A 168 22.21 -53.42 48.58
N GLN A 169 23.39 -53.81 48.10
CA GLN A 169 24.58 -54.03 48.93
C GLN A 169 25.14 -52.73 49.55
N TYR A 170 25.22 -51.63 48.78
CA TYR A 170 25.72 -50.35 49.29
C TYR A 170 24.74 -49.66 50.25
N CYS A 171 23.43 -49.81 50.03
CA CYS A 171 22.39 -49.24 50.88
C CYS A 171 21.99 -50.16 52.03
N GLY A 172 22.62 -51.33 52.17
CA GLY A 172 22.35 -52.29 53.26
C GLY A 172 20.95 -52.92 53.19
N VAL A 173 20.33 -52.92 52.01
CA VAL A 173 19.00 -53.51 51.80
C VAL A 173 19.21 -54.99 51.50
N SER A 174 19.02 -55.85 52.49
CA SER A 174 18.93 -57.28 52.25
C SER A 174 17.60 -57.59 51.57
N ALA A 175 17.63 -58.29 50.44
CA ALA A 175 16.44 -58.80 49.75
C ALA A 175 15.57 -59.55 50.76
N GLY A 176 14.43 -58.95 51.12
CA GLY A 176 13.46 -59.58 52.00
C GLY A 176 13.05 -60.91 51.37
N ALA A 177 13.18 -61.98 52.14
CA ALA A 177 12.74 -63.31 51.73
C ALA A 177 11.32 -63.24 51.17
N GLU A 178 11.13 -63.83 49.98
CA GLU A 178 9.83 -64.03 49.38
C GLU A 178 8.89 -64.67 50.41
N VAL A 179 7.83 -63.96 50.79
CA VAL A 179 6.71 -64.57 51.52
C VAL A 179 5.91 -65.34 50.48
N GLY A 180 6.23 -66.61 50.33
CA GLY A 180 5.44 -67.56 49.55
C GLY A 180 4.19 -67.99 50.32
N ALA A 181 3.05 -67.89 49.61
CA ALA A 181 1.71 -68.47 49.86
C ALA A 181 0.98 -68.11 51.17
#